data_AF-X1RZV2-F1
#
_entry.id   AF-X1RZV2-F1
#
_cell.length_a   1.000
_cell.length_b   1.000
_cell.length_c   1.000
_cell.angle_alpha   90.00
_cell.angle_beta   90.00
_cell.angle_gamma   90.00
#
_symmetry.space_group_name_H-M   'P 1'
#
loop_
_entity.id
_entity.type
_entity.pdbx_description
1 polymer ?
#
loop_
_entity_poly.entity_id
_entity_poly.type
_entity_poly.pdbx_seq_one_letter_code
_entity_poly.pdbx_strand_id
1 'polypeptide(L)'
;YALVDYVNFKGEGVLENESYNEVRWGLLQVLENMCGRDRDISALDEFVLNAKKLLKQRVLNAPAGIDESGWLSGWERRLDSYVDAFYVFG
;
A
#
# COMPACT_ATOMS: atom_id res chain seq x y z
N TYR A 1 -2.60 11.24 8.50
CA TYR A 1 -1.98 11.63 7.22
C TYR A 1 -1.90 10.48 6.22
N ALA A 2 -1.97 9.21 6.65
CA ALA A 2 -1.79 8.03 5.79
C ALA A 2 -2.57 8.04 4.47
N LEU A 3 -3.88 8.34 4.47
CA LEU A 3 -4.68 8.32 3.23
C LEU A 3 -4.20 9.35 2.19
N VAL A 4 -4.02 10.60 2.62
CA VAL A 4 -3.53 11.68 1.75
C VAL A 4 -2.09 11.41 1.29
N ASP A 5 -1.24 10.91 2.19
CA ASP A 5 0.13 10.52 1.83
C ASP A 5 0.14 9.39 0.80
N TYR A 6 -0.71 8.36 0.99
CA TYR A 6 -0.79 7.22 0.11
C TYR A 6 -1.27 7.62 -1.29
N VAL A 7 -2.27 8.50 -1.40
CA VAL A 7 -2.70 9.06 -2.70
C VAL A 7 -1.55 9.78 -3.40
N ASN A 8 -0.82 10.64 -2.68
CA ASN A 8 0.33 11.34 -3.25
C ASN A 8 1.50 10.40 -3.60
N PHE A 9 1.57 9.24 -2.97
CA PHE A 9 2.67 8.28 -3.10
C PHE A 9 2.42 7.25 -4.20
N LYS A 10 1.23 6.62 -4.22
CA LYS A 10 0.89 5.50 -5.10
C LYS A 10 -0.34 5.72 -5.95
N GLY A 11 -1.09 6.77 -5.67
CA GLY A 11 -2.29 7.14 -6.40
C GLY A 11 -3.57 6.56 -5.80
N GLU A 12 -4.67 6.87 -6.47
CA GLU A 12 -6.02 6.57 -5.99
C GLU A 12 -6.47 5.16 -6.39
N GLY A 13 -5.94 4.62 -7.49
CA GLY A 13 -6.29 3.29 -8.01
C GLY A 13 -7.51 3.27 -8.90
N VAL A 14 -7.79 4.41 -9.55
CA VAL A 14 -8.95 4.63 -10.43
C VAL A 14 -8.53 4.99 -11.87
N LEU A 15 -7.26 5.33 -12.09
CA LEU A 15 -6.75 5.65 -13.41
C LEU A 15 -6.43 4.37 -14.20
N GLU A 16 -6.46 4.45 -15.53
CA GLU A 16 -6.16 3.31 -16.41
C GLU A 16 -4.70 2.85 -16.27
N ASN A 17 -3.77 3.79 -16.06
CA ASN A 17 -2.34 3.54 -15.89
C ASN A 17 -1.95 3.07 -14.47
N GLU A 18 -2.91 2.95 -13.56
CA GLU A 18 -2.71 2.38 -12.21
C GLU A 18 -3.01 0.88 -12.20
N SER A 19 -2.57 0.19 -13.26
CA SER A 19 -2.75 -1.26 -13.40
C SER A 19 -1.62 -1.89 -14.20
N TYR A 20 -1.32 -3.15 -13.87
CA TYR A 20 -0.47 -4.04 -14.65
C TYR A 20 -1.20 -5.37 -14.78
N ASN A 21 -1.26 -5.92 -15.99
CA ASN A 21 -1.96 -7.17 -16.28
C ASN A 21 -3.37 -7.21 -15.66
N GLU A 22 -4.13 -6.12 -15.81
CA GLU A 22 -5.49 -5.94 -15.25
C GLU A 22 -5.56 -5.91 -13.71
N VAL A 23 -4.44 -6.08 -13.00
CA VAL A 23 -4.34 -5.93 -11.55
C VAL A 23 -4.07 -4.48 -11.21
N ARG A 24 -5.02 -3.85 -10.52
CA ARG A 24 -4.93 -2.46 -10.07
C ARG A 24 -4.21 -2.33 -8.75
N TRP A 25 -3.62 -1.16 -8.51
CA TRP A 25 -3.12 -0.73 -7.21
C TRP A 25 -3.59 0.69 -6.94
N GLY A 26 -3.60 1.09 -5.68
CA GLY A 26 -3.96 2.44 -5.27
C GLY A 26 -4.85 2.42 -4.04
N LEU A 27 -5.24 3.60 -3.56
CA LEU A 27 -5.97 3.74 -2.31
C LEU A 27 -7.26 2.91 -2.32
N LEU A 28 -8.02 2.93 -3.42
CA LEU A 28 -9.27 2.18 -3.56
C LEU A 28 -9.06 0.70 -3.26
N GLN A 29 -8.08 0.06 -3.90
CA GLN A 29 -7.83 -1.36 -3.69
C GLN A 29 -7.34 -1.67 -2.28
N VAL A 30 -6.62 -0.76 -1.62
CA VAL A 30 -6.26 -0.94 -0.20
C VAL A 30 -7.54 -1.03 0.63
N LEU A 31 -8.46 -0.09 0.43
CA LEU A 31 -9.72 -0.02 1.19
C LEU A 31 -10.65 -1.20 0.88
N GLU A 32 -10.75 -1.64 -0.38
CA GLU A 32 -11.54 -2.81 -0.77
C GLU A 32 -11.06 -4.11 -0.10
N ASN A 33 -9.75 -4.22 0.18
CA ASN A 33 -9.16 -5.38 0.82
C ASN A 33 -9.18 -5.31 2.36
N MET A 34 -9.53 -4.17 2.95
CA MET A 34 -9.76 -4.06 4.39
C MET A 34 -11.08 -4.74 4.75
N CYS A 35 -11.01 -5.80 5.54
CA CYS A 35 -12.15 -6.63 5.90
C CYS A 35 -12.68 -6.34 7.31
N GLY A 36 -11.89 -5.67 8.17
CA GLY A 36 -12.27 -5.35 9.54
C GLY A 36 -12.62 -6.58 10.39
N ARG A 37 -12.14 -7.77 9.97
CA ARG A 37 -12.49 -9.06 10.58
C ARG A 37 -11.68 -9.35 11.83
N ASP A 38 -10.46 -8.81 11.87
CA ASP A 38 -9.57 -8.97 13.00
C ASP A 38 -9.76 -7.78 13.95
N ARG A 39 -10.29 -8.07 15.14
CA ARG A 39 -10.55 -7.04 16.16
C ARG A 39 -9.30 -6.67 16.95
N ASP A 40 -8.22 -7.42 16.77
CA ASP A 40 -6.97 -7.26 17.53
C ASP A 40 -5.98 -6.31 16.84
N ILE A 41 -6.29 -5.85 15.62
CA ILE A 41 -5.48 -4.86 14.89
C ILE A 41 -6.24 -3.55 14.70
N SER A 42 -5.53 -2.43 14.69
CA SER A 42 -6.15 -1.15 14.36
C SER A 42 -6.47 -1.08 12.86
N ALA A 43 -7.43 -0.22 12.49
CA ALA A 43 -7.71 0.05 11.07
C ALA A 43 -6.46 0.58 10.32
N LEU A 44 -5.54 1.24 11.02
CA LEU A 44 -4.31 1.76 10.43
C LEU A 44 -3.29 0.64 10.19
N ASP A 45 -3.19 -0.33 11.09
CA ASP A 45 -2.37 -1.53 10.90
C ASP A 45 -2.91 -2.38 9.75
N GLU A 46 -4.23 -2.57 9.68
CA GLU A 46 -4.88 -3.28 8.58
C GLU A 46 -4.65 -2.57 7.24
N PHE A 47 -4.70 -1.24 7.23
CA PHE A 47 -4.37 -0.42 6.06
C PHE A 47 -2.93 -0.66 5.59
N VAL A 48 -1.94 -0.56 6.50
CA VAL A 48 -0.53 -0.78 6.18
C VAL A 48 -0.29 -2.20 5.66
N LEU A 49 -0.90 -3.21 6.29
CA LEU A 49 -0.80 -4.60 5.88
C LEU A 49 -1.30 -4.81 4.44
N ASN A 50 -2.49 -4.29 4.12
CA ASN A 50 -3.09 -4.42 2.79
C ASN A 50 -2.33 -3.60 1.74
N ALA A 51 -1.86 -2.40 2.08
CA ALA A 51 -0.99 -1.60 1.23
C ALA A 51 0.31 -2.34 0.87
N LYS A 52 0.98 -2.97 1.84
CA LYS A 52 2.19 -3.77 1.59
C LYS A 52 1.91 -4.96 0.65
N LYS A 53 0.80 -5.68 0.86
CA LYS A 53 0.40 -6.80 -0.01
C LYS A 53 0.17 -6.34 -1.45
N LEU A 54 -0.55 -5.25 -1.65
CA LEU A 54 -0.81 -4.68 -2.98
C LEU A 54 0.47 -4.23 -3.68
N LEU A 55 1.41 -3.59 -2.97
CA LEU A 55 2.68 -3.19 -3.58
C LEU A 55 3.54 -4.39 -3.97
N LYS A 56 3.52 -5.48 -3.20
CA LYS A 56 4.14 -6.75 -3.61
C LYS A 56 3.51 -7.30 -4.87
N GLN A 57 2.17 -7.34 -4.93
CA GLN A 57 1.45 -7.80 -6.12
C GLN A 57 1.75 -6.93 -7.34
N ARG A 58 1.83 -5.61 -7.20
CA ARG A 58 2.24 -4.70 -8.28
C ARG A 58 3.61 -5.07 -8.84
N VAL A 59 4.62 -5.21 -7.97
CA VAL A 59 5.99 -5.58 -8.39
C VAL A 59 6.00 -6.91 -9.13
N LEU A 60 5.23 -7.90 -8.64
CA LEU A 60 5.13 -9.22 -9.27
C LEU A 60 4.42 -9.18 -10.64
N ASN A 61 3.47 -8.26 -10.83
CA ASN A 61 2.74 -8.09 -12.09
C ASN A 61 3.39 -7.11 -13.05
N ALA A 62 4.53 -6.51 -12.69
CA ALA A 62 5.22 -5.55 -13.54
C ALA A 62 5.57 -6.17 -14.92
N PRO A 63 5.32 -5.46 -16.03
CA PRO A 63 5.69 -5.92 -17.38
C PRO A 63 7.19 -6.22 -17.51
N ALA A 64 7.53 -7.11 -18.45
CA ALA A 64 8.92 -7.38 -18.78
C ALA A 64 9.67 -6.08 -19.15
N GLY A 65 10.80 -5.83 -18.48
CA GLY A 65 11.60 -4.61 -18.66
C GLY A 65 11.31 -3.51 -17.63
N ILE A 66 10.32 -3.68 -16.75
CA ILE A 66 10.09 -2.82 -15.58
C ILE A 66 10.43 -3.61 -14.32
N ASP A 67 11.52 -3.22 -13.64
CA ASP A 67 11.90 -3.81 -12.35
C ASP A 67 11.61 -2.82 -11.22
N GLU A 68 10.53 -3.08 -10.49
CA GLU A 68 10.14 -2.28 -9.33
C GLU A 68 10.66 -2.83 -7.98
N SER A 69 11.37 -3.96 -7.99
CA SER A 69 11.78 -4.67 -6.77
C SER A 69 12.74 -3.85 -5.90
N GLY A 70 13.61 -3.05 -6.51
CA GLY A 70 14.55 -2.18 -5.82
C GLY A 70 13.88 -1.11 -4.95
N TRP A 71 12.65 -0.71 -5.29
CA TRP A 71 11.92 0.31 -4.53
C TRP A 71 11.02 -0.27 -3.43
N LEU A 72 10.70 -1.57 -3.50
CA LEU A 72 9.74 -2.20 -2.60
C LEU A 72 10.11 -2.03 -1.13
N SER A 73 11.39 -2.20 -0.78
CA SER A 73 11.87 -2.02 0.60
C SER A 73 11.68 -0.59 1.12
N GLY A 74 11.91 0.42 0.27
CA GLY A 74 11.68 1.83 0.61
C GLY A 74 10.19 2.16 0.74
N TRP A 75 9.36 1.54 -0.10
CA TRP A 75 7.91 1.67 -0.03
C TRP A 75 7.33 1.06 1.24
N GLU A 76 7.76 -0.15 1.62
CA GLU A 76 7.35 -0.78 2.87
C GLU A 76 7.72 0.07 4.08
N ARG A 77 8.94 0.63 4.11
CA ARG A 77 9.39 1.54 5.18
C ARG A 77 8.53 2.80 5.28
N ARG A 78 8.10 3.37 4.14
CA ARG A 78 7.18 4.51 4.15
C ARG A 78 5.83 4.14 4.77
N LEU A 79 5.30 2.97 4.44
CA LEU A 79 4.04 2.48 5.02
C LEU A 79 4.18 2.20 6.53
N ASP A 80 5.31 1.66 6.99
CA ASP A 80 5.57 1.43 8.42
C ASP A 80 5.53 2.74 9.22
N SER A 81 6.01 3.84 8.63
CA SER A 81 5.94 5.16 9.26
C SER A 81 4.51 5.62 9.60
N TYR A 82 3.47 5.01 9.02
CA TYR A 82 2.08 5.37 9.33
C TYR A 82 1.65 4.87 10.70
N VAL A 83 2.19 3.75 11.15
CA VAL A 83 1.87 3.11 12.44
C VAL A 83 2.94 3.38 13.50
N ASP A 84 4.16 3.72 13.09
CA ASP A 84 5.28 4.03 14.00
C ASP A 84 5.12 5.36 14.78
N ALA A 85 4.08 6.15 14.51
CA ALA A 85 3.84 7.44 15.16
C ALA A 85 3.63 7.36 16.69
N PHE A 86 3.48 6.17 17.26
CA PHE A 86 3.33 5.96 18.72
C PHE A 86 4.64 5.78 19.50
N TYR A 87 5.80 5.65 18.86
CA TYR A 87 7.08 5.39 19.56
C TYR A 87 7.91 6.63 19.93
N VAL A 88 7.46 7.85 19.58
CA VAL A 88 8.24 9.09 19.84
C VAL A 88 7.95 9.73 21.21
N PHE A 89 6.98 9.21 21.97
CA PHE A 89 6.61 9.75 23.29
C PHE A 89 6.49 8.71 24.43
N GLY A 90 7.17 7.56 24.29
CA GLY A 90 7.25 6.52 25.32
C GLY A 90 8.48 6.66 26.20
#